data_AF-A0A0U1L279-F1
#
_entry.id   AF-A0A0U1L279-F1
#
_cell.length_a   1.000
_cell.length_b   1.000
_cell.length_c   1.000
_cell.angle_alpha   90.00
_cell.angle_beta   90.00
_cell.angle_gamma   90.00
#
_symmetry.space_group_name_H-M   'P 1'
#
loop_
_entity.id
_entity.type
_entity.pdbx_description
1 polymer ?
#
loop_
_entity_poly.entity_id
_entity_poly.type
_entity_poly.pdbx_seq_one_letter_code
_entity_poly.pdbx_strand_id
1 'polypeptide(L)'
;MDYFRAGELSSFKEKKVIELFNQFDNQVIFTVTLKEQELGKYDNKSDINHIDYTPHIPCKLLSPEYVEEFVENIKRFSLNINS
;
A
#
# COMPACT_ATOMS: atom_id res chain seq x y z
N MET A 1 -4.58 24.02 -7.70
CA MET A 1 -5.29 23.75 -6.45
C MET A 1 -5.85 22.34 -6.55
N ASP A 2 -5.38 21.44 -5.70
CA ASP A 2 -5.69 20.02 -5.77
C ASP A 2 -7.08 19.75 -5.13
N TYR A 3 -8.13 19.89 -5.94
CA TYR A 3 -9.54 19.83 -5.51
C TYR A 3 -9.95 18.46 -4.96
N PHE A 4 -9.17 17.40 -5.20
CA PHE A 4 -9.44 16.05 -4.68
C PHE A 4 -8.96 15.86 -3.23
N ARG A 5 -8.24 16.83 -2.66
CA ARG A 5 -7.55 16.72 -1.37
C ARG A 5 -8.12 17.64 -0.29
N ALA A 6 -9.22 18.35 -0.56
CA ALA A 6 -9.88 19.23 0.41
C ALA A 6 -10.43 18.48 1.65
N GLY A 7 -10.55 17.14 1.56
CA GLY A 7 -10.92 16.27 2.67
C GLY A 7 -9.77 15.65 3.46
N GLU A 8 -8.50 15.85 3.05
CA GLU A 8 -7.37 15.25 3.76
C GLU A 8 -7.05 15.99 5.06
N LEU A 9 -6.74 15.22 6.11
CA LEU A 9 -6.33 15.76 7.40
C LEU A 9 -5.01 16.51 7.23
N SER A 10 -4.96 17.75 7.72
CA SER A 10 -3.66 18.42 7.89
C SER A 10 -2.81 17.61 8.86
N SER A 11 -1.48 17.72 8.78
CA SER A 11 -0.55 16.98 9.67
C SER A 11 -0.86 17.21 11.16
N PHE A 12 -1.38 18.39 11.51
CA PHE A 12 -1.86 18.68 12.86
C PHE A 12 -3.08 17.84 13.24
N LYS A 13 -4.09 17.77 12.37
CA LYS A 13 -5.30 16.97 12.64
C LYS A 13 -4.97 15.47 12.65
N GLU A 14 -4.10 15.03 11.76
CA GLU A 14 -3.60 13.65 11.69
C GLU A 14 -2.91 13.23 12.99
N LYS A 15 -2.03 14.07 13.55
CA LYS A 15 -1.41 13.82 14.86
C LYS A 15 -2.46 13.66 15.96
N LYS A 16 -3.42 14.59 16.02
CA LYS A 16 -4.49 14.56 17.02
C LYS A 16 -5.38 13.32 16.89
N VAL A 17 -5.65 12.90 15.66
CA VAL A 17 -6.38 11.66 15.36
C VAL A 17 -5.62 10.46 15.90
N ILE A 18 -4.33 10.31 15.58
CA ILE A 18 -3.50 9.22 16.10
C ILE A 18 -3.51 9.19 17.63
N GLU A 19 -3.33 10.33 18.29
CA GLU A 19 -3.38 10.44 19.76
C GLU A 19 -4.72 9.99 20.35
N LEU A 20 -5.84 10.38 19.73
CA LEU A 20 -7.19 9.97 20.15
C LEU A 20 -7.39 8.46 19.96
N PHE A 21 -6.98 7.92 18.81
CA PHE A 21 -7.26 6.53 18.50
C PHE A 21 -6.36 5.54 19.25
N ASN A 22 -5.17 5.98 19.68
CA ASN A 22 -4.29 5.20 20.55
C ASN A 22 -4.88 4.98 21.97
N GLN A 23 -6.00 5.63 22.31
CA GLN A 23 -6.70 5.44 23.59
C GLN A 23 -7.72 4.30 23.56
N PHE A 24 -8.03 3.75 22.38
CA PHE A 24 -8.95 2.61 22.26
C PHE A 24 -8.18 1.30 22.25
N ASP A 25 -8.70 0.28 22.95
CA ASP A 25 -8.11 -1.06 22.96
C ASP A 25 -8.31 -1.84 21.65
N ASN A 26 -9.06 -1.27 20.70
CA ASN A 26 -9.37 -1.88 19.41
C ASN A 26 -8.34 -1.50 18.35
N GLN A 27 -8.06 -2.40 17.41
CA GLN A 27 -7.28 -2.07 16.22
C GLN A 27 -8.07 -1.13 15.30
N VAL A 28 -7.46 0.01 14.95
CA VAL A 28 -8.03 1.00 14.03
C VAL A 28 -7.17 1.04 12.77
N ILE A 29 -7.80 0.86 11.60
CA ILE A 29 -7.13 0.93 10.30
C ILE A 29 -7.36 2.30 9.68
N PHE A 30 -6.28 3.02 9.39
CA PHE A 30 -6.30 4.26 8.63
C PHE A 30 -5.84 4.01 7.20
N THR A 31 -6.58 4.52 6.23
CA THR A 31 -6.20 4.51 4.82
C THR A 31 -6.08 5.95 4.34
N VAL A 32 -4.89 6.35 3.91
CA VAL A 32 -4.63 7.67 3.32
C VAL A 32 -3.75 7.50 2.08
N THR A 33 -3.94 8.36 1.09
CA THR A 33 -3.07 8.37 -0.09
C THR A 33 -1.79 9.14 0.24
N LEU A 34 -0.75 8.41 0.67
CA LEU A 34 0.54 9.01 1.00
C LEU A 34 1.15 9.72 -0.22
N LYS A 35 1.70 10.91 0.01
CA LYS A 35 2.53 11.62 -0.97
C LYS A 35 3.97 11.09 -0.90
N GLU A 36 4.75 11.28 -1.95
CA GLU A 36 6.18 10.94 -1.95
C GLU A 36 6.95 11.62 -0.79
N GLN A 37 6.54 12.83 -0.39
CA GLN A 37 7.12 13.58 0.73
C GLN A 37 6.80 12.97 2.12
N GLU A 38 5.91 11.98 2.19
CA GLU A 38 5.47 11.31 3.42
C GLU A 38 6.05 9.90 3.57
N LEU A 39 6.98 9.52 2.68
CA LEU A 39 7.76 8.29 2.82
C LEU A 39 8.50 8.29 4.16
N GLY A 40 8.41 7.17 4.87
CA GLY A 40 9.12 6.99 6.16
C GLY A 40 8.55 7.77 7.34
N LYS A 41 7.43 8.49 7.17
CA LYS A 41 6.79 9.33 8.20
C LYS A 41 6.42 8.57 9.48
N TYR A 42 6.26 7.25 9.38
CA TYR A 42 5.79 6.37 10.45
C TYR A 42 6.81 5.35 10.92
N ASP A 43 8.01 5.30 10.34
CA ASP A 43 9.01 4.25 10.59
C ASP A 43 9.47 4.18 12.05
N ASN A 44 9.50 5.33 12.72
CA ASN A 44 9.97 5.47 14.10
C ASN A 44 8.83 5.51 15.13
N LYS A 45 7.59 5.21 14.75
CA LYS A 45 6.44 5.19 15.67
C LYS A 45 6.07 3.76 16.04
N SER A 46 6.56 3.32 17.20
CA SER A 46 6.33 1.96 17.72
C SER A 46 4.86 1.64 18.00
N ASP A 47 4.03 2.66 18.19
CA ASP A 47 2.60 2.59 18.43
C ASP A 47 1.77 2.50 17.12
N ILE A 48 2.42 2.54 15.95
CA ILE A 48 1.77 2.47 14.64
C ILE A 48 2.31 1.30 13.84
N ASN A 49 1.41 0.40 13.46
CA ASN A 49 1.70 -0.64 12.49
C ASN A 49 1.49 -0.07 11.08
N HIS A 50 2.50 0.61 10.54
CA HIS A 50 2.42 1.15 9.17
C HIS A 50 2.66 0.04 8.14
N ILE A 51 1.91 0.08 7.04
CA ILE A 51 2.12 -0.80 5.89
C ILE A 51 2.82 0.04 4.82
N ASP A 52 4.10 -0.24 4.58
CA ASP A 52 4.82 0.39 3.49
C ASP A 52 4.47 -0.28 2.15
N TYR A 53 3.80 0.48 1.29
CA TYR A 53 3.42 0.05 -0.06
C TYR A 53 4.36 0.60 -1.14
N THR A 54 5.39 1.38 -0.76
CA THR A 54 6.39 1.92 -1.68
C THR A 54 7.12 0.85 -2.52
N PRO A 55 7.53 -0.32 -1.96
CA PRO A 55 8.22 -1.33 -2.77
C PRO A 55 7.26 -2.10 -3.71
N HIS A 56 5.97 -1.76 -3.74
CA HIS A 56 5.03 -2.41 -4.64
C HIS A 56 5.36 -2.09 -6.09
N ILE A 57 5.62 -3.12 -6.88
CA ILE A 57 5.82 -3.02 -8.32
C ILE A 57 4.46 -3.20 -9.00
N PRO A 58 3.93 -2.16 -9.68
CA PRO A 58 2.70 -2.29 -10.45
C PRO A 58 2.85 -3.36 -11.52
N CYS A 59 1.80 -4.13 -11.77
CA CYS A 59 1.79 -5.17 -12.80
C CYS A 59 2.93 -6.19 -12.65
N LYS A 60 3.41 -6.45 -11.42
CA LYS A 60 4.47 -7.43 -11.13
C LYS A 60 4.26 -8.77 -11.83
N LEU A 61 3.02 -9.29 -11.82
CA LEU A 61 2.66 -10.55 -12.48
C LEU A 61 2.75 -10.53 -14.00
N LEU A 62 2.75 -9.34 -14.61
CA LEU A 62 2.91 -9.14 -16.06
C LEU A 62 4.37 -8.84 -16.44
N SER A 63 5.32 -8.94 -15.49
CA SER A 63 6.72 -8.80 -15.81
C SER A 63 7.22 -10.02 -16.62
N PRO A 64 8.22 -9.84 -17.50
CA PRO A 64 8.83 -10.96 -18.22
C PRO A 64 9.38 -12.06 -17.31
N GLU A 65 9.72 -11.73 -16.06
CA GLU A 65 10.29 -12.64 -15.06
C GLU A 65 9.34 -13.79 -14.72
N TYR A 66 8.03 -13.58 -14.79
CA TYR A 66 7.02 -14.58 -14.44
C TYR A 66 6.45 -15.31 -15.65
N VAL A 67 6.86 -14.96 -16.87
CA VAL A 67 6.30 -15.54 -18.11
C VAL A 67 6.58 -17.03 -18.21
N GLU A 68 7.79 -17.48 -17.88
CA GLU A 68 8.14 -18.91 -17.93
C GLU A 68 7.32 -19.73 -16.94
N GLU A 69 7.26 -19.29 -15.68
CA GLU A 69 6.46 -19.94 -14.64
C GLU A 69 4.97 -19.96 -15.00
N PHE A 70 4.46 -18.85 -15.54
CA PHE A 70 3.08 -18.75 -15.99
C PHE A 70 2.77 -19.75 -17.11
N VAL A 71 3.64 -19.85 -18.12
CA VAL A 71 3.52 -20.81 -19.22
C VAL A 71 3.55 -22.25 -18.69
N GLU A 72 4.41 -22.56 -17.71
CA GLU A 72 4.45 -23.88 -17.09
C GLU A 72 3.16 -24.21 -16.37
N ASN A 73 2.60 -23.27 -15.59
CA ASN A 73 1.33 -23.45 -14.92
C ASN A 73 0.18 -23.69 -15.91
N ILE A 74 0.14 -22.94 -17.02
CA ILE A 74 -0.88 -23.10 -18.07
C ILE A 74 -0.82 -24.49 -18.71
N LYS A 75 0.38 -25.04 -18.94
CA LYS A 75 0.55 -26.41 -19.44
C LYS A 75 -0.06 -27.45 -18.50
N ARG A 76 -0.02 -27.23 -17.18
CA ARG A 76 -0.69 -28.11 -16.19
C ARG A 76 -2.22 -28.11 -16.34
N PHE A 77 -2.77 -27.01 -16.86
CA PHE A 77 -4.19 -26.90 -17.23
C PHE A 77 -4.49 -27.42 -18.65
N SER A 78 -3.54 -28.10 -19.32
CA SER A 78 -3.67 -28.61 -20.69
C SER A 78 -3.91 -27.51 -21.74
N LEU A 79 -3.51 -26.28 -21.43
CA LEU A 79 -3.58 -25.14 -22.34
C LEU A 79 -2.18 -24.88 -22.94
N ASN A 80 -2.13 -24.46 -24.21
CA ASN A 80 -0.90 -24.09 -24.89
C ASN A 80 -1.03 -22.68 -25.48
N ILE A 81 -0.08 -21.81 -25.15
CA ILE A 81 0.04 -20.49 -25.75
C ILE A 81 1.18 -20.58 -26.76
N ASN A 82 0.84 -20.52 -28.05
CA ASN A 82 1.84 -20.41 -29.11
C ASN A 82 2.25 -18.93 -29.21
N SER A 83 3.54 -18.64 -29.10
CA SER A 83 4.11 -17.33 -29.43
C SER A 83 4.42 -17.22 -30.91
#